data_AF-A0A7C6C812-F1
#
_entry.id   AF-A0A7C6C812-F1
#
_cell.length_a   1.000
_cell.length_b   1.000
_cell.length_c   1.000
_cell.angle_alpha   90.00
_cell.angle_beta   90.00
_cell.angle_gamma   90.00
#
_symmetry.space_group_name_H-M   'P 1'
#
loop_
_entity.id
_entity.type
_entity.pdbx_description
1 polymer ?
#
loop_
_entity_poly.entity_id
_entity_poly.type
_entity_poly.pdbx_seq_one_letter_code
_entity_poly.pdbx_strand_id
1 'polypeptide(L)'
;MIKGLNKGRWTRPTDKSAVYYEFESGKRWGLRVTLYEKHAKVEACQGEKAVWYNAPKRYSTIVSPPTIFEKLRGISFEDKVLAEVENKRKVVAEENGAPTYFTDNMEE
;
A
#
# COMPACT_ATOMS: atom_id res chain seq x y z
N MET A 1 -10.17 9.38 -7.22
CA MET A 1 -8.89 9.28 -6.48
C MET A 1 -9.20 9.47 -5.01
N ILE A 2 -8.57 8.68 -4.13
CA ILE A 2 -8.82 8.76 -2.68
C ILE A 2 -8.19 10.04 -2.13
N LYS A 3 -8.99 10.88 -1.47
CA LYS A 3 -8.57 12.09 -0.77
C LYS A 3 -7.74 11.66 0.44
N GLY A 4 -6.46 12.03 0.46
CA GLY A 4 -5.51 11.62 1.51
C GLY A 4 -4.32 10.78 1.01
N LEU A 5 -4.37 10.33 -0.25
CA LEU A 5 -3.22 9.73 -0.95
C LEU A 5 -2.55 10.79 -1.85
N ASN A 6 -1.83 11.71 -1.20
CA ASN A 6 -1.21 12.90 -1.81
C ASN A 6 0.31 13.02 -1.61
N LYS A 7 0.95 12.08 -0.91
CA LYS A 7 2.40 12.05 -0.68
C LYS A 7 3.17 11.34 -1.80
N GLY A 8 2.44 10.77 -2.75
CA GLY A 8 2.94 9.93 -3.81
C GLY A 8 2.29 10.26 -5.13
N ARG A 9 2.39 9.33 -6.07
CA ARG A 9 1.89 9.49 -7.43
C ARG A 9 0.86 8.44 -7.77
N TRP A 10 -0.10 8.82 -8.58
CA TRP A 10 -1.07 7.91 -9.14
C TRP A 10 -0.72 7.59 -10.59
N THR A 11 -0.89 6.34 -10.97
CA THR A 11 -0.87 5.85 -12.34
C THR A 11 -2.16 5.11 -12.66
N ARG A 12 -2.50 5.06 -13.94
CA ARG A 12 -3.68 4.33 -14.41
C ARG A 12 -3.23 3.33 -15.47
N PRO A 13 -2.72 2.15 -15.07
CA PRO A 13 -2.15 1.19 -16.01
C PRO A 13 -3.21 0.54 -16.90
N THR A 14 -4.46 0.45 -16.44
CA THR A 14 -5.59 -0.05 -17.24
C THR A 14 -6.83 0.82 -17.03
N ASP A 15 -7.85 0.61 -17.86
CA ASP A 15 -9.17 1.22 -17.68
C ASP A 15 -9.88 0.76 -16.39
N LYS A 16 -9.54 -0.43 -15.90
CA LYS A 16 -10.17 -1.06 -14.73
C LYS A 16 -9.37 -0.94 -13.43
N SER A 17 -8.22 -0.27 -13.46
CA SER A 17 -7.39 -0.13 -12.27
C SER A 17 -6.63 1.19 -12.20
N ALA A 18 -6.37 1.64 -10.98
CA ALA A 18 -5.48 2.75 -10.69
C ALA A 18 -4.49 2.31 -9.60
N VAL A 19 -3.24 2.72 -9.71
CA VAL A 19 -2.19 2.36 -8.76
C VAL A 19 -1.58 3.64 -8.18
N TYR A 20 -1.55 3.74 -6.87
CA TYR A 20 -0.84 4.79 -6.14
C TYR A 20 0.46 4.23 -5.59
N TYR A 21 1.53 5.01 -5.71
CA TYR A 21 2.86 4.71 -5.20
C TYR A 21 3.31 5.83 -4.27
N GLU A 22 3.71 5.47 -3.06
CA GLU A 22 4.31 6.38 -2.08
C GLU A 22 5.63 5.78 -1.61
N PHE A 23 6.71 6.19 -2.25
CA PHE A 23 8.09 5.79 -1.98
C PHE A 23 8.91 7.04 -1.70
N GLU A 24 9.52 7.10 -0.53
CA GLU A 24 10.42 8.19 -0.16
C GLU A 24 11.81 7.96 -0.76
N SER A 25 12.50 9.04 -1.14
CA SER A 25 13.84 8.96 -1.70
C SER A 25 14.83 8.29 -0.73
N GLY A 26 15.65 7.36 -1.22
CA GLY A 26 16.60 6.61 -0.41
C GLY A 26 15.98 5.56 0.52
N LYS A 27 14.65 5.36 0.50
CA LYS A 27 13.98 4.31 1.26
C LYS A 27 13.75 3.06 0.40
N ARG A 28 14.04 1.90 0.99
CA ARG A 28 13.88 0.59 0.34
C ARG A 28 12.42 0.15 0.34
N TRP A 29 11.69 0.45 1.41
CA TRP A 29 10.27 0.13 1.54
C TRP A 29 9.40 1.35 1.26
N GLY A 30 8.28 1.10 0.59
CA GLY A 30 7.24 2.10 0.34
C GLY A 30 5.86 1.46 0.25
N LEU A 31 4.87 2.27 -0.10
CA LEU A 31 3.47 1.89 -0.13
C LEU A 31 2.96 1.80 -1.58
N ARG A 32 2.21 0.75 -1.89
CA ARG A 32 1.45 0.61 -3.14
C ARG A 32 -0.02 0.39 -2.83
N VAL A 33 -0.90 1.19 -3.42
CA VAL A 33 -2.35 0.98 -3.36
C VAL A 33 -2.86 0.72 -4.76
N THR A 34 -3.39 -0.47 -5.01
CA THR A 34 -4.04 -0.80 -6.27
C THR A 34 -5.55 -0.80 -6.06
N LEU A 35 -6.24 0.10 -6.76
CA LEU A 35 -7.69 0.12 -6.84
C LEU A 35 -8.13 -0.76 -8.00
N TYR A 36 -8.98 -1.74 -7.70
CA TYR A 36 -9.71 -2.54 -8.67
C TYR A 36 -11.20 -2.16 -8.64
N GLU A 37 -11.97 -2.64 -9.61
CA GLU A 37 -13.40 -2.38 -9.71
C GLU A 37 -14.19 -2.73 -8.44
N LYS A 38 -13.80 -3.79 -7.74
CA LYS A 38 -14.58 -4.34 -6.61
C LYS A 38 -13.86 -4.29 -5.25
N HIS A 39 -12.60 -3.91 -5.20
CA HIS A 39 -11.79 -3.91 -3.99
C HIS A 39 -10.53 -3.08 -4.18
N ALA A 40 -9.77 -2.89 -3.11
CA ALA A 40 -8.42 -2.34 -3.18
C ALA A 40 -7.43 -3.35 -2.61
N LYS A 41 -6.19 -3.27 -3.06
CA LYS A 41 -5.06 -3.97 -2.46
C LYS A 41 -4.09 -2.92 -1.94
N VAL A 42 -3.78 -2.97 -0.64
CA VAL A 42 -2.86 -2.04 0.02
C VAL A 42 -1.63 -2.84 0.46
N GLU A 43 -0.47 -2.40 0.01
CA GLU A 43 0.78 -3.13 0.15
C GLU A 43 1.90 -2.25 0.71
N ALA A 44 2.69 -2.83 1.62
CA ALA A 44 4.05 -2.38 1.94
C ALA A 44 5.01 -3.20 1.06
N CYS A 45 5.74 -2.53 0.18
CA CYS A 45 6.52 -3.15 -0.88
C CYS A 45 7.98 -2.71 -0.84
N GLN A 46 8.87 -3.64 -1.16
CA GLN A 46 10.30 -3.37 -1.30
C GLN A 46 10.62 -2.83 -2.71
N GLY A 47 10.44 -1.53 -2.91
CA GLY A 47 10.53 -0.89 -4.23
C GLY A 47 9.27 -1.04 -5.09
N GLU A 48 9.15 -0.21 -6.14
CA GLU A 48 7.93 -0.10 -6.95
C GLU A 48 7.56 -1.38 -7.72
N LYS A 49 8.57 -2.16 -8.12
CA LYS A 49 8.42 -3.40 -8.90
C LYS A 49 8.27 -4.66 -8.04
N ALA A 50 8.25 -4.55 -6.71
CA ALA A 50 8.08 -5.73 -5.87
C ALA A 50 6.72 -6.41 -6.14
N VAL A 51 6.78 -7.69 -6.49
CA VAL A 51 5.62 -8.56 -6.65
C VAL A 51 5.77 -9.70 -5.67
N TRP A 52 4.81 -9.84 -4.77
CA TRP A 52 4.80 -10.90 -3.78
C TRP A 52 3.67 -11.86 -4.11
N TYR A 53 4.00 -13.12 -4.38
CA TYR A 53 3.03 -14.20 -4.45
C TYR A 53 2.65 -14.61 -3.03
N ASN A 54 1.36 -14.60 -2.69
CA ASN A 54 0.86 -14.92 -1.33
C ASN A 54 1.55 -14.14 -0.20
N ALA A 55 1.70 -12.83 -0.39
CA ALA A 55 2.25 -11.96 0.63
C ALA A 55 1.56 -12.12 2.00
N PRO A 56 2.33 -12.18 3.11
CA PRO A 56 1.78 -12.14 4.45
C PRO A 56 0.90 -10.90 4.66
N LYS A 57 -0.13 -11.05 5.50
CA LYS A 57 -1.08 -9.96 5.81
C LYS A 57 -0.41 -8.67 6.26
N ARG A 58 0.73 -8.78 6.97
CA ARG A 58 1.57 -7.65 7.37
C ARG A 58 1.90 -6.73 6.19
N TYR A 59 2.27 -7.31 5.05
CA TYR A 59 2.76 -6.58 3.88
C TYR A 59 1.70 -6.38 2.79
N SER A 60 0.66 -7.20 2.72
CA SER A 60 -0.39 -7.07 1.69
C SER A 60 -1.75 -7.35 2.29
N THR A 61 -2.72 -6.48 2.02
CA THR A 61 -4.09 -6.67 2.48
C THR A 61 -5.09 -6.25 1.41
N ILE A 62 -6.08 -7.10 1.18
CA ILE A 62 -7.23 -6.81 0.32
C ILE A 62 -8.28 -6.10 1.17
N VAL A 63 -8.66 -4.89 0.76
CA VAL A 63 -9.72 -4.10 1.37
C VAL A 63 -10.97 -4.26 0.54
N SER A 64 -11.99 -4.88 1.12
CA SER A 64 -13.30 -5.05 0.50
C SER A 64 -14.23 -3.85 0.78
N PRO A 65 -15.27 -3.63 -0.04
CA PRO A 65 -16.30 -2.63 0.20
C PRO A 65 -16.92 -2.73 1.61
N PRO A 66 -17.50 -1.65 2.14
CA PRO A 66 -18.16 -1.68 3.44
C PRO A 66 -19.42 -2.56 3.39
N THR A 67 -19.58 -3.36 4.43
CA THR A 67 -20.80 -4.14 4.73
C THR A 67 -21.98 -3.22 5.02
N ILE A 68 -23.19 -3.78 5.07
CA ILE A 68 -24.42 -3.02 5.38
C ILE A 68 -24.30 -2.32 6.74
N PHE A 69 -23.80 -3.02 7.77
CA PHE A 69 -23.59 -2.44 9.10
C PHE A 69 -22.47 -1.39 9.15
N GLU A 70 -21.41 -1.53 8.35
CA GLU A 70 -20.38 -0.48 8.22
C GLU A 70 -20.96 0.77 7.56
N LYS A 71 -21.75 0.60 6.49
CA LYS A 71 -22.45 1.71 5.81
C LYS A 71 -23.43 2.43 6.75
N LEU A 72 -24.20 1.69 7.56
CA LEU A 72 -25.10 2.27 8.57
C LEU A 72 -24.34 3.10 9.63
N ARG A 73 -23.07 2.79 9.90
CA ARG A 73 -22.18 3.55 10.76
C ARG A 73 -21.44 4.69 10.05
N GLY A 74 -21.77 4.96 8.79
CA GLY A 74 -21.11 6.00 7.98
C GLY A 74 -19.71 5.64 7.51
N ILE A 75 -19.29 4.37 7.61
CA ILE A 75 -17.96 3.93 7.15
C ILE A 75 -17.99 3.76 5.64
N SER A 76 -17.18 4.55 4.94
CA SER A 76 -17.01 4.46 3.50
C SER A 76 -15.92 3.45 3.11
N PHE A 77 -15.88 3.09 1.82
CA PHE A 77 -14.78 2.30 1.27
C PHE A 77 -13.44 3.05 1.38
N GLU A 78 -13.48 4.36 1.19
CA GLU A 78 -12.32 5.23 1.29
C GLU A 78 -11.71 5.22 2.69
N ASP A 79 -12.54 5.29 3.74
CA ASP A 79 -12.10 5.21 5.13
C ASP A 79 -11.37 3.90 5.42
N LYS A 80 -11.90 2.77 4.90
CA LYS A 80 -11.28 1.46 5.06
C LYS A 80 -9.92 1.38 4.36
N VAL A 81 -9.80 1.96 3.17
CA VAL A 81 -8.52 2.02 2.45
C VAL A 81 -7.53 2.90 3.18
N LEU A 82 -7.92 4.08 3.65
CA LEU A 82 -7.04 5.00 4.39
C LEU A 82 -6.57 4.40 5.73
N ALA A 83 -7.45 3.70 6.44
CA ALA A 83 -7.09 2.98 7.65
C ALA A 83 -6.00 1.91 7.38
N GLU A 84 -6.16 1.13 6.30
CA GLU A 84 -5.15 0.13 5.94
C GLU A 84 -3.85 0.76 5.41
N VAL A 85 -3.95 1.88 4.70
CA VAL A 85 -2.77 2.65 4.28
C VAL A 85 -1.97 3.10 5.49
N GLU A 86 -2.61 3.60 6.53
CA GLU A 86 -1.91 4.01 7.76
C GLU A 86 -1.25 2.82 8.45
N ASN A 87 -1.91 1.65 8.47
CA ASN A 87 -1.30 0.41 8.95
C ASN A 87 -0.04 0.05 8.14
N LYS A 88 -0.10 0.12 6.81
CA LYS A 88 1.06 -0.20 5.96
C LYS A 88 2.17 0.85 6.03
N ARG A 89 1.86 2.12 6.27
CA ARG A 89 2.88 3.16 6.53
C ARG A 89 3.70 2.83 7.79
N LYS A 90 3.07 2.33 8.84
CA LYS A 90 3.78 1.86 10.04
C LYS A 90 4.73 0.70 9.72
N VAL A 91 4.26 -0.29 8.96
CA VAL A 91 5.11 -1.40 8.49
C VAL A 91 6.28 -0.84 7.67
N VAL A 92 6.04 0.05 6.71
CA VAL A 92 7.10 0.69 5.92
C VAL A 92 8.12 1.42 6.80
N ALA A 93 7.68 2.13 7.82
CA ALA A 93 8.56 2.82 8.75
C ALA A 93 9.40 1.84 9.59
N GLU A 94 8.78 0.76 10.09
CA GLU A 94 9.46 -0.31 10.82
C GLU A 94 10.54 -0.99 9.95
N GLU A 95 10.19 -1.37 8.71
CA GLU A 95 11.12 -2.07 7.81
C GLU A 95 12.25 -1.17 7.30
N ASN A 96 12.03 0.14 7.16
CA ASN A 96 13.08 1.10 6.83
C ASN A 96 13.95 1.51 8.04
N GLY A 97 13.49 1.27 9.26
CA GLY A 97 14.24 1.52 10.50
C GLY A 97 14.97 0.29 11.03
N ALA A 98 14.60 -0.91 10.57
CA ALA A 98 15.28 -2.14 10.93
C ALA A 98 16.65 -2.25 10.22
N PRO A 99 17.73 -2.64 10.92
CA PRO A 99 19.00 -2.90 10.28
C PRO A 99 18.86 -4.06 9.27
N THR A 100 19.21 -3.79 8.01
CA THR A 100 19.29 -4.83 6.98
C THR A 100 20.58 -5.62 7.18
N TYR A 101 20.54 -6.70 7.96
CA TYR A 101 21.72 -7.53 8.22
C TYR A 101 22.27 -8.28 6.98
N PHE A 102 21.56 -8.24 5.86
CA PHE A 102 22.01 -8.83 4.59
C PHE A 102 21.72 -7.86 3.44
N THR A 103 22.70 -7.69 2.55
CA THR A 103 22.75 -6.86 1.31
C THR A 103 23.22 -5.41 1.46
N ASP A 104 24.52 -5.24 1.74
CA ASP A 104 25.36 -4.12 1.25
C ASP A 104 26.78 -4.64 0.93
N ASN A 105 26.85 -5.80 0.26
CA ASN A 105 28.08 -6.25 -0.39
C ASN A 105 27.85 -6.17 -1.91
N MET A 106 28.77 -5.49 -2.59
CA MET A 106 28.84 -5.17 -4.03
C MET A 106 28.04 -3.91 -4.40
N GLU A 107 28.62 -2.80 -4.87
CA GLU A 107 29.83 -2.62 -5.70
C GLU A 107 30.55 -1.30 -5.36
N GLU A 108 31.89 -1.34 -5.32
CA GLU A 108 32.79 -0.18 -5.51
C GLU A 108 32.93 0.13 -7.00
#